data_AF-A0A940J0T1-F1
#
_entry.id   AF-A0A940J0T1-F1
#
_cell.length_a   1.000
_cell.length_b   1.000
_cell.length_c   1.000
_cell.angle_alpha   90.00
_cell.angle_beta   90.00
_cell.angle_gamma   90.00
#
_symmetry.space_group_name_H-M   'P 1'
#
loop_
_entity.id
_entity.type
_entity.pdbx_description
1 polymer ?
#
loop_
_entity_poly.entity_id
_entity_poly.type
_entity_poly.pdbx_seq_one_letter_code
_entity_poly.pdbx_strand_id
1 'polypeptide(L)'
;MGPMNFGKVLVPLVGIVLIAGAWRSYGWAGVALVAGAMVMFVLLHFNRAIQVLKRAADRPIGSVASAVMLNAKLKPKSSLLHVVALTRAIGELRSPKDTQPELFRWTDAGGSFVDATFVNGKLTEWTLVRPETTEEDAAALPDTSAADAVKPGATDALRPPV
;
A
#
# COMPACT_ATOMS: atom_id res chain seq x y z
N MET A 1 25.42 22.21 0.21
CA MET A 1 26.23 21.05 -0.21
C MET A 1 25.49 19.80 0.19
N GLY A 2 24.88 19.08 -0.75
CA GLY A 2 24.13 17.85 -0.43
C GLY A 2 25.08 16.77 0.10
N PRO A 3 24.65 15.90 1.03
CA PRO A 3 25.49 14.82 1.51
C PRO A 3 25.86 13.97 0.30
N MET A 4 27.12 14.06 -0.13
CA MET A 4 27.65 13.22 -1.19
C MET A 4 27.42 11.78 -0.74
N ASN A 5 26.84 10.95 -1.61
CA ASN A 5 26.57 9.53 -1.35
C ASN A 5 27.90 8.75 -1.24
N PHE A 6 28.71 9.05 -0.22
CA PHE A 6 30.02 8.46 0.02
C PHE A 6 29.93 6.94 0.06
N GLY A 7 28.83 6.38 0.57
CA GLY A 7 28.59 4.93 0.56
C GLY A 7 28.55 4.30 -0.84
N LYS A 8 28.13 5.01 -1.90
CA LYS A 8 28.09 4.46 -3.28
C LYS A 8 29.44 4.50 -3.98
N VAL A 9 30.36 5.37 -3.57
CA VAL A 9 31.70 5.51 -4.16
C VAL A 9 32.74 4.75 -3.35
N LEU A 10 32.58 4.66 -2.03
CA LEU A 10 33.54 4.02 -1.14
C LEU A 10 33.50 2.49 -1.27
N VAL A 11 32.34 1.90 -1.53
CA VAL A 11 32.16 0.45 -1.76
C VAL A 11 32.96 -0.07 -2.98
N PRO A 12 32.85 0.51 -4.20
CA PRO A 12 33.65 0.04 -5.33
C PRO A 12 35.15 0.31 -5.14
N LEU A 13 35.52 1.40 -4.46
CA LEU A 13 36.91 1.77 -4.22
C LEU A 13 37.60 0.80 -3.24
N VAL A 14 36.91 0.40 -2.17
CA VAL A 14 37.36 -0.66 -1.24
C VAL A 14 37.48 -2.00 -1.97
N GLY A 15 36.56 -2.33 -2.88
CA GLY A 15 36.64 -3.54 -3.71
C GLY A 15 37.92 -3.60 -4.54
N ILE A 16 38.27 -2.50 -5.21
CA ILE A 16 39.49 -2.41 -6.05
C ILE A 16 40.75 -2.53 -5.21
N VAL A 17 40.81 -1.87 -4.04
CA VAL A 17 41.96 -1.92 -3.13
C VAL A 17 42.16 -3.31 -2.54
N LEU A 18 41.08 -4.01 -2.18
CA LEU A 18 41.16 -5.39 -1.67
C LEU A 18 41.62 -6.38 -2.74
N ILE A 19 41.16 -6.25 -3.98
CA ILE A 19 41.60 -7.11 -5.09
C ILE A 19 43.09 -6.88 -5.39
N ALA A 20 43.53 -5.61 -5.46
CA ALA A 20 44.93 -5.27 -5.70
C ALA A 20 45.85 -5.74 -4.55
N GLY A 21 45.42 -5.60 -3.31
CA GLY A 21 46.14 -6.07 -2.13
C GLY A 21 46.21 -7.60 -2.02
N ALA A 22 45.13 -8.30 -2.38
CA ALA A 22 45.08 -9.76 -2.37
C ALA A 22 45.97 -10.39 -3.46
N TRP A 23 46.01 -9.78 -4.66
CA TRP A 23 46.88 -10.24 -5.75
C TRP A 23 48.37 -10.09 -5.40
N ARG A 24 48.74 -9.00 -4.74
CA ARG A 24 50.12 -8.72 -4.29
C ARG A 24 50.62 -9.68 -3.21
N SER A 25 49.73 -10.21 -2.36
CA SER A 25 50.10 -10.96 -1.15
C SER A 25 49.93 -12.48 -1.28
N TYR A 26 48.87 -12.95 -1.93
CA TYR A 26 48.50 -14.37 -1.97
C TYR A 26 48.24 -14.91 -3.39
N GLY A 27 48.48 -14.11 -4.44
CA GLY A 27 48.26 -14.50 -5.83
C GLY A 27 46.82 -14.97 -6.09
N TRP A 28 46.67 -16.16 -6.67
CA TRP A 28 45.36 -16.72 -7.05
C TRP A 28 44.47 -17.10 -5.86
N ALA A 29 45.05 -17.50 -4.72
CA ALA A 29 44.28 -17.85 -3.52
C ALA A 29 43.58 -16.63 -2.92
N GLY A 30 44.23 -15.46 -2.95
CA GLY A 30 43.64 -14.19 -2.51
C GLY A 30 42.48 -13.75 -3.39
N VAL A 31 42.61 -13.92 -4.72
CA VAL A 31 41.52 -13.62 -5.67
C VAL A 31 40.31 -14.52 -5.42
N ALA A 32 40.52 -15.81 -5.17
CA ALA A 32 39.44 -16.74 -4.85
C ALA A 32 38.70 -16.34 -3.55
N LEU A 33 39.43 -15.89 -2.53
CA LEU A 33 38.85 -15.44 -1.26
C LEU A 33 38.00 -14.18 -1.45
N VAL A 34 38.51 -13.17 -2.15
CA VAL A 34 37.76 -11.92 -2.41
C VAL A 34 36.54 -12.18 -3.29
N ALA A 35 36.67 -13.03 -4.32
CA ALA A 35 35.55 -13.43 -5.16
C ALA A 35 34.46 -14.16 -4.34
N GLY A 36 34.86 -15.08 -3.46
CA GLY A 36 33.92 -15.78 -2.56
C GLY A 36 33.21 -14.83 -1.60
N ALA A 37 33.95 -13.89 -0.98
CA ALA A 37 33.37 -12.87 -0.12
C ALA A 37 32.40 -11.94 -0.87
N MET A 38 32.74 -11.57 -2.12
CA MET A 38 31.88 -10.74 -2.97
C MET A 38 30.59 -11.46 -3.35
N VAL A 39 30.68 -12.74 -3.75
CA VAL A 39 29.50 -13.57 -4.05
C VAL A 39 28.62 -13.70 -2.82
N MET A 40 29.19 -14.00 -1.65
CA MET A 40 28.45 -14.07 -0.39
C MET A 40 27.79 -12.74 -0.03
N PHE A 41 28.50 -11.64 -0.20
CA PHE A 41 27.96 -10.30 0.02
C PHE A 41 26.77 -10.01 -0.91
N VAL A 42 26.90 -10.34 -2.20
CA VAL A 42 25.83 -10.16 -3.19
C VAL A 42 24.61 -11.02 -2.83
N LEU A 43 24.79 -12.30 -2.46
CA LEU A 43 23.70 -13.18 -2.02
C LEU A 43 22.95 -12.62 -0.81
N LEU A 44 23.67 -12.12 0.19
CA LEU A 44 23.06 -11.49 1.38
C LEU A 44 22.32 -10.19 1.03
N HIS A 45 22.86 -9.37 0.13
CA HIS A 45 22.20 -8.14 -0.30
C HIS A 45 21.01 -8.40 -1.24
N PHE A 46 21.08 -9.45 -2.05
CA PHE A 46 20.02 -9.86 -2.94
C PHE A 46 18.77 -10.29 -2.17
N ASN A 47 18.94 -11.00 -1.04
CA ASN A 47 17.84 -11.32 -0.14
C ASN A 47 17.12 -10.07 0.39
N ARG A 48 17.84 -8.98 0.67
CA ARG A 48 17.23 -7.71 1.08
C ARG A 48 16.40 -7.08 -0.05
N ALA A 49 16.86 -7.17 -1.30
CA ALA A 49 16.12 -6.68 -2.46
C ALA A 49 14.84 -7.49 -2.71
N ILE A 50 14.91 -8.82 -2.60
CA ILE A 50 13.76 -9.72 -2.74
C ILE A 50 12.71 -9.47 -1.65
N GLN A 51 13.12 -9.20 -0.41
CA GLN A 51 12.17 -8.88 0.67
C GLN A 51 11.37 -7.60 0.42
N VAL A 52 11.96 -6.60 -0.23
CA VAL A 52 11.24 -5.37 -0.62
C VAL A 52 10.23 -5.66 -1.72
N LEU A 53 10.62 -6.45 -2.72
CA LEU A 53 9.72 -6.84 -3.81
C LEU A 53 8.58 -7.75 -3.31
N LYS A 54 8.88 -8.67 -2.39
CA LYS A 54 7.91 -9.55 -1.72
C LYS A 54 6.85 -8.72 -0.97
N ARG A 55 7.24 -7.69 -0.23
CA ARG A 55 6.29 -6.78 0.44
C ARG A 55 5.40 -5.98 -0.52
N ALA A 56 5.83 -5.75 -1.77
CA ALA A 56 5.00 -5.14 -2.79
C ALA A 56 4.08 -6.15 -3.48
N ALA A 57 4.52 -7.40 -3.64
CA ALA A 57 3.74 -8.50 -4.19
C ALA A 57 2.68 -9.04 -3.22
N ASP A 58 2.92 -8.98 -1.91
CA ASP A 58 1.96 -9.38 -0.87
C ASP A 58 0.81 -8.36 -0.69
N ARG A 59 0.82 -7.24 -1.46
CA ARG A 59 -0.29 -6.29 -1.44
C ARG A 59 -1.41 -6.78 -2.36
N PRO A 60 -2.67 -6.82 -1.88
CA PRO A 60 -3.80 -7.25 -2.70
C PRO A 60 -3.88 -6.39 -3.97
N ILE A 61 -4.15 -7.06 -5.11
CA ILE A 61 -4.35 -6.40 -6.40
C ILE A 61 -5.47 -5.37 -6.23
N GLY A 62 -5.27 -4.18 -6.77
CA GLY A 62 -6.19 -3.06 -6.65
C GLY A 62 -6.18 -2.39 -5.27
N SER A 63 -5.26 -2.68 -4.35
CA SER A 63 -5.25 -1.99 -3.05
C SER A 63 -4.49 -0.66 -3.07
N VAL A 64 -5.01 0.35 -2.37
CA VAL A 64 -4.31 1.62 -2.14
C VAL A 64 -4.45 2.06 -0.68
N ALA A 65 -3.46 2.79 -0.16
CA ALA A 65 -3.49 3.26 1.23
C ALA A 65 -4.64 4.24 1.51
N SER A 66 -5.03 5.05 0.52
CA SER A 66 -6.20 5.95 0.60
C SER A 66 -6.63 6.34 -0.81
N ALA A 67 -7.89 6.09 -1.15
CA ALA A 67 -8.46 6.44 -2.44
C ALA A 67 -8.50 7.96 -2.65
N VAL A 68 -8.76 8.73 -1.58
CA VAL A 68 -8.76 10.20 -1.60
C VAL A 68 -7.38 10.76 -1.94
N MET A 69 -6.33 10.23 -1.32
CA MET A 69 -4.96 10.68 -1.57
C MET A 69 -4.51 10.33 -2.99
N LEU A 70 -4.93 9.17 -3.50
CA LEU A 70 -4.69 8.80 -4.89
C LEU A 70 -5.37 9.78 -5.84
N ASN A 71 -6.67 10.02 -5.65
CA ASN A 71 -7.45 10.98 -6.44
C ASN A 71 -6.78 12.35 -6.52
N ALA A 72 -6.24 12.86 -5.41
CA ALA A 72 -5.55 14.15 -5.37
C ALA A 72 -4.19 14.17 -6.10
N LYS A 73 -3.53 13.02 -6.25
CA LYS A 73 -2.22 12.89 -6.90
C LYS A 73 -2.30 12.57 -8.38
N LEU A 74 -3.45 12.10 -8.86
CA LEU A 74 -3.64 11.78 -10.27
C LEU A 74 -3.59 13.06 -11.11
N LYS A 75 -2.94 12.94 -12.26
CA LYS A 75 -2.77 14.02 -13.23
C LYS A 75 -3.07 13.50 -14.64
N PRO A 76 -3.69 14.31 -15.51
CA PRO A 76 -3.93 13.92 -16.89
C PRO A 76 -2.62 13.49 -17.57
N LYS A 77 -2.70 12.51 -18.48
CA LYS A 77 -1.56 11.97 -19.25
C LYS A 77 -0.49 11.25 -18.42
N SER A 78 -0.73 11.01 -17.13
CA SER A 78 0.10 10.09 -16.33
C SER A 78 0.06 8.69 -16.95
N SER A 79 1.19 8.00 -17.02
CA SER A 79 1.18 6.61 -17.50
C SER A 79 0.62 5.67 -16.44
N LEU A 80 0.07 4.53 -16.87
CA LEU A 80 -0.32 3.45 -15.97
C LEU A 80 0.82 3.06 -15.01
N LEU A 81 2.04 2.93 -15.53
CA LEU A 81 3.22 2.62 -14.72
C LEU A 81 3.51 3.68 -13.65
N HIS A 82 3.28 4.97 -13.96
CA HIS A 82 3.42 6.04 -12.97
C HIS A 82 2.39 5.89 -11.84
N VAL A 83 1.14 5.57 -12.18
CA VAL A 83 0.08 5.35 -11.17
C VAL A 83 0.39 4.13 -10.30
N VAL A 84 0.83 3.02 -10.90
CA VAL A 84 1.25 1.82 -10.16
C VAL A 84 2.44 2.13 -9.23
N ALA A 85 3.38 2.98 -9.65
CA ALA A 85 4.48 3.41 -8.78
C ALA A 85 3.99 4.27 -7.59
N LEU A 86 2.97 5.10 -7.78
CA LEU A 86 2.36 5.91 -6.71
C LEU A 86 1.61 5.06 -5.69
N THR A 87 0.84 4.06 -6.15
CA THR A 87 0.02 3.19 -5.27
C THR A 87 0.85 2.03 -4.68
N ARG A 88 1.96 1.68 -5.34
CA ARG A 88 2.75 0.46 -5.09
C ARG A 88 1.90 -0.80 -5.21
N ALA A 89 0.88 -0.77 -6.06
CA ALA A 89 -0.04 -1.87 -6.31
C ALA A 89 -0.53 -1.82 -7.75
N ILE A 90 -0.65 -2.99 -8.38
CA ILE A 90 -1.28 -3.13 -9.69
C ILE A 90 -2.77 -2.83 -9.52
N GLY A 91 -3.36 -2.06 -10.44
CA GLY A 91 -4.81 -1.81 -10.43
C GLY A 91 -5.61 -3.07 -10.76
N GLU A 92 -6.82 -3.17 -10.24
CA GLU A 92 -7.75 -4.23 -10.65
C GLU A 92 -8.31 -3.88 -12.04
N LEU A 93 -8.03 -4.70 -13.04
CA LEU A 93 -8.55 -4.50 -14.40
C LEU A 93 -10.06 -4.77 -14.43
N ARG A 94 -10.85 -3.78 -14.81
CA ARG A 94 -12.32 -3.83 -14.90
C ARG A 94 -12.83 -3.92 -16.33
N SER A 95 -12.00 -3.58 -17.32
CA SER A 95 -12.29 -3.82 -18.74
C SER A 95 -11.88 -5.24 -19.15
N PRO A 96 -12.41 -5.77 -20.26
CA PRO A 96 -11.86 -6.98 -20.88
C PRO A 96 -10.35 -6.84 -21.16
N LYS A 97 -9.64 -7.96 -21.21
CA LYS A 97 -8.22 -7.95 -21.59
C LYS A 97 -8.07 -7.49 -23.05
N ASP A 98 -6.99 -6.76 -23.32
CA ASP A 98 -6.61 -6.31 -24.66
C ASP A 98 -7.65 -5.40 -25.34
N THR A 99 -8.52 -4.73 -24.56
CA THR A 99 -9.48 -3.75 -25.08
C THR A 99 -9.16 -2.33 -24.60
N GLN A 100 -9.48 -1.35 -25.45
CA GLN A 100 -9.38 0.07 -25.14
C GLN A 100 -10.79 0.67 -25.07
N PRO A 101 -11.06 1.59 -24.13
CA PRO A 101 -10.18 2.05 -23.06
C PRO A 101 -10.00 1.00 -21.94
N GLU A 102 -8.83 1.01 -21.32
CA GLU A 102 -8.53 0.15 -20.17
C GLU A 102 -9.04 0.82 -18.89
N LEU A 103 -9.89 0.13 -18.11
CA LEU A 103 -10.37 0.62 -16.82
C LEU A 103 -9.66 -0.11 -15.69
N PHE A 104 -9.04 0.64 -14.79
CA PHE A 104 -8.38 0.12 -13.59
C PHE A 104 -8.98 0.70 -12.32
N ARG A 105 -9.18 -0.15 -11.31
CA ARG A 105 -9.69 0.23 -9.99
C ARG A 105 -8.61 0.09 -8.92
N TRP A 106 -8.55 1.09 -8.02
CA TRP A 106 -7.85 0.98 -6.75
C TRP A 106 -8.79 1.28 -5.58
N THR A 107 -8.92 0.34 -4.65
CA THR A 107 -9.78 0.37 -3.47
C THR A 107 -8.93 0.52 -2.21
N ASP A 108 -9.35 1.36 -1.29
CA ASP A 108 -8.74 1.49 0.04
C ASP A 108 -9.41 0.61 1.09
N ALA A 109 -8.81 0.54 2.28
CA ALA A 109 -9.32 -0.28 3.38
C ALA A 109 -10.70 0.18 3.89
N GLY A 110 -11.11 1.43 3.61
CA GLY A 110 -12.42 1.98 3.96
C GLY A 110 -13.49 1.71 2.90
N GLY A 111 -13.18 0.90 1.88
CA GLY A 111 -14.10 0.58 0.80
C GLY A 111 -14.27 1.68 -0.25
N SER A 112 -13.60 2.83 -0.09
CA SER A 112 -13.58 3.87 -1.13
C SER A 112 -12.65 3.43 -2.26
N PHE A 113 -13.00 3.76 -3.50
CA PHE A 113 -12.21 3.36 -4.66
C PHE A 113 -12.09 4.46 -5.70
N VAL A 114 -11.00 4.41 -6.46
CA VAL A 114 -10.79 5.25 -7.64
C VAL A 114 -10.83 4.37 -8.87
N ASP A 115 -11.74 4.66 -9.78
CA ASP A 115 -11.74 4.13 -11.14
C ASP A 115 -10.96 5.08 -12.04
N ALA A 116 -10.03 4.55 -12.82
CA ALA A 116 -9.16 5.30 -13.70
C ALA A 116 -9.21 4.70 -15.10
N THR A 117 -9.50 5.56 -16.07
CA THR A 117 -9.61 5.21 -17.49
C THR A 117 -8.31 5.56 -18.19
N PHE A 118 -7.72 4.57 -18.85
CA PHE A 118 -6.50 4.72 -19.63
C PHE A 118 -6.79 4.47 -21.12
N VAL A 119 -6.27 5.36 -21.96
CA VAL A 119 -6.27 5.20 -23.41
C VAL A 119 -4.82 5.17 -23.87
N ASN A 120 -4.42 4.11 -24.56
CA ASN A 120 -3.02 3.90 -24.97
C ASN A 120 -2.03 4.01 -23.79
N GLY A 121 -2.43 3.48 -22.62
CA GLY A 121 -1.61 3.50 -21.40
C GLY A 121 -1.48 4.86 -20.72
N LYS A 122 -2.26 5.87 -21.13
CA LYS A 122 -2.29 7.23 -20.58
C LYS A 122 -3.61 7.50 -19.88
N LEU A 123 -3.54 8.06 -18.68
CA LEU A 123 -4.70 8.43 -17.89
C LEU A 123 -5.47 9.56 -18.58
N THR A 124 -6.72 9.30 -18.93
CA THR A 124 -7.63 10.28 -19.53
C THR A 124 -8.60 10.84 -18.51
N GLU A 125 -9.16 9.97 -17.67
CA GLU A 125 -10.20 10.30 -16.71
C GLU A 125 -10.05 9.43 -15.45
N TRP A 126 -10.49 9.95 -14.30
CA TRP A 126 -10.61 9.17 -13.09
C TRP A 126 -11.75 9.70 -12.22
N THR A 127 -12.38 8.79 -11.48
CA THR A 127 -13.51 9.08 -10.59
C THR A 127 -13.27 8.44 -9.24
N LEU A 128 -13.40 9.23 -8.17
CA LEU A 128 -13.41 8.74 -6.80
C LEU A 128 -14.85 8.40 -6.41
N VAL A 129 -15.09 7.17 -6.01
CA VAL A 129 -16.36 6.70 -5.44
C VAL A 129 -16.12 6.35 -3.97
N ARG A 130 -16.96 6.91 -3.12
CA ARG A 130 -17.02 6.56 -1.69
C ARG A 130 -18.28 5.71 -1.51
N PRO A 131 -18.22 4.52 -0.89
CA PRO A 131 -19.42 3.76 -0.60
C PRO A 131 -20.31 4.61 0.30
N GLU A 132 -21.57 4.78 -0.11
CA GLU A 132 -22.59 5.31 0.76
C GLU A 132 -22.67 4.37 1.97
N THR A 133 -22.46 4.89 3.18
CA THR A 133 -22.82 4.12 4.36
C THR A 133 -24.33 4.07 4.33
N THR A 134 -24.90 2.98 3.82
CA THR A 134 -26.34 2.74 3.87
C THR A 134 -26.78 2.91 5.32
N GLU A 135 -27.47 4.01 5.63
CA GLU A 135 -28.03 4.34 6.95
C GLU A 135 -29.10 3.32 7.42
N GLU A 136 -29.34 2.26 6.65
CA GLU A 136 -30.33 1.21 6.94
C GLU A 136 -29.92 0.29 8.09
N ASP A 137 -28.64 0.26 8.50
CA ASP A 137 -28.18 -0.49 9.69
C ASP A 137 -28.17 0.36 10.98
N ALA A 138 -28.49 1.67 10.88
CA ALA A 138 -28.68 2.55 12.04
C ALA A 138 -30.16 2.67 12.47
N ALA A 139 -31.11 2.27 11.60
CA ALA A 139 -32.55 2.30 11.89
C ALA A 139 -33.11 0.98 12.48
N ALA A 140 -32.27 -0.04 12.68
CA ALA A 140 -32.66 -1.36 13.19
C ALA A 140 -32.17 -1.65 14.62
N LEU A 141 -31.88 -0.62 15.42
CA LEU A 141 -31.92 -0.76 16.88
C LEU A 141 -33.33 -0.34 17.33
N PRO A 142 -34.21 -1.27 17.76
CA PRO A 142 -35.39 -0.86 18.50
C PRO A 142 -34.92 -0.17 19.78
N ASP A 143 -35.32 1.10 19.95
CA ASP A 143 -35.29 1.84 21.21
C ASP A 143 -35.89 0.98 22.33
N THR A 144 -35.04 0.20 22.99
CA THR A 144 -35.39 -0.58 24.18
C THR A 144 -34.49 -0.14 25.31
N SER A 145 -34.54 1.15 25.64
CA SER A 145 -34.15 1.64 26.97
C SER A 145 -34.55 3.11 27.10
N ALA A 146 -35.55 3.39 27.95
CA ALA A 146 -35.68 4.61 28.78
C ALA A 146 -37.13 5.12 29.02
N ALA A 147 -38.20 4.34 28.77
CA ALA A 147 -39.56 4.78 29.15
C ALA A 147 -40.28 3.90 30.19
N ASP A 148 -39.83 2.67 30.46
CA ASP A 148 -40.59 1.73 31.30
C ASP A 148 -40.11 1.63 32.76
N ALA A 149 -39.72 2.79 33.33
CA ALA A 149 -39.44 2.92 34.76
C ALA A 149 -40.41 3.90 35.44
N VAL A 150 -41.71 3.80 35.13
CA VAL A 150 -42.76 4.31 36.02
C VAL A 150 -43.31 3.12 36.79
N LYS A 151 -42.75 2.92 37.98
CA LYS A 151 -43.15 1.92 38.98
C LYS A 151 -44.64 2.09 39.35
N PRO A 152 -45.52 1.10 39.12
CA PRO A 152 -46.84 1.11 39.73
C PRO A 152 -46.79 0.38 41.07
N GLY A 153 -47.26 1.04 42.13
CA GLY A 153 -47.68 0.35 43.36
C GLY A 153 -46.84 0.63 44.61
N ALA A 154 -47.23 1.65 45.36
CA ALA A 154 -47.32 1.57 46.81
C ALA A 154 -48.20 2.72 47.33
N THR A 155 -49.13 2.38 48.21
CA THR A 155 -49.92 3.23 49.11
C THR A 155 -51.09 4.00 48.46
N ASP A 156 -52.33 3.54 48.64
CA ASP A 156 -53.12 3.72 49.88
C ASP A 156 -53.59 5.18 50.05
N ALA A 157 -54.54 5.62 49.20
CA ALA A 157 -55.16 6.95 49.33
C ALA A 157 -56.64 7.02 48.88
N LEU A 158 -57.34 5.89 48.75
CA LEU A 158 -58.80 5.88 48.61
C LEU A 158 -59.42 4.93 49.64
N ARG A 159 -59.50 5.41 50.88
CA ARG A 159 -60.46 4.95 51.88
C ARG A 159 -61.51 6.08 52.07
N PRO A 160 -62.82 5.77 52.07
CA PRO A 160 -63.90 6.74 51.83
C PRO A 160 -64.21 7.65 53.04
N PRO A 161 -65.00 8.73 52.85
CA PRO A 161 -65.40 9.62 53.93
C PRO A 161 -66.48 8.98 54.81
N VAL A 162 -66.23 8.91 56.11
CA VAL A 162 -67.19 8.83 57.22
C VAL A 162 -66.69 9.66 58.38
#